data_AF-A0A419ABA4-F1
#
_entry.id   AF-A0A419ABA4-F1
#
_cell.length_a   1.000
_cell.length_b   1.000
_cell.length_c   1.000
_cell.angle_alpha   90.00
_cell.angle_beta   90.00
_cell.angle_gamma   90.00
#
_symmetry.space_group_name_H-M   'P 1'
#
loop_
_entity.id
_entity.type
_entity.pdbx_description
1 polymer ?
#
loop_
_entity_poly.entity_id
_entity_poly.type
_entity_poly.pdbx_seq_one_letter_code
_entity_poly.pdbx_strand_id
1 'polypeptide(L)'
;MIAAAGSHLPAQADERLFTKATESDDRLKELHHDAGDLCLRNPSRDVEVVVACKAMIIYGLALNERGWCHGRRDEANAEKDWHICESGSDRFSLDHLTDF
;
A
#
# COMPACT_ATOMS: atom_id res chain seq x y z
N MET A 1 -3.75 -41.55 23.87
CA MET A 1 -3.56 -40.09 23.95
C MET A 1 -3.55 -39.57 22.52
N ILE A 2 -4.52 -38.73 22.15
CA ILE A 2 -4.61 -38.12 20.82
C ILE A 2 -4.62 -36.60 21.04
N ALA A 3 -3.64 -35.90 20.46
CA ALA A 3 -3.70 -34.48 20.12
C ALA A 3 -2.34 -34.10 19.50
N ALA A 4 -2.24 -33.28 18.46
CA ALA A 4 -3.15 -32.85 17.42
C ALA A 4 -2.21 -32.40 16.29
N ALA A 5 -2.46 -32.86 15.06
CA ALA A 5 -1.74 -32.33 13.90
C ALA A 5 -2.13 -30.85 13.76
N GLY A 6 -1.15 -29.96 13.95
CA GLY A 6 -1.32 -28.52 13.75
C GLY A 6 -1.69 -28.25 12.30
N SER A 7 -2.97 -27.99 12.05
CA SER A 7 -3.47 -27.49 10.79
C SER A 7 -2.80 -26.15 10.51
N HIS A 8 -1.85 -26.14 9.57
CA HIS A 8 -1.40 -24.91 8.94
C HIS A 8 -2.57 -24.42 8.09
N LEU A 9 -3.41 -23.57 8.67
CA LEU A 9 -4.36 -22.79 7.90
C LEU A 9 -3.55 -22.04 6.83
N PRO A 10 -3.89 -22.13 5.53
CA PRO A 10 -3.27 -21.27 4.55
C PRO A 10 -3.52 -19.84 5.03
N ALA A 11 -2.48 -19.01 5.04
CA ALA A 11 -2.64 -17.57 5.18
C ALA A 11 -3.73 -17.19 4.18
N GLN A 12 -4.90 -16.75 4.68
CA GLN A 12 -5.95 -16.26 3.81
C GLN A 12 -5.29 -15.16 3.00
N ALA A 13 -5.12 -15.39 1.70
CA ALA A 13 -4.79 -14.30 0.80
C ALA A 13 -5.91 -13.29 1.01
N ASP A 14 -5.59 -12.17 1.65
CA ASP A 14 -6.56 -11.11 1.93
C ASP A 14 -7.37 -10.89 0.66
N GLU A 15 -8.69 -10.94 0.80
CA GLU A 15 -9.58 -10.76 -0.34
C GLU A 15 -9.20 -9.46 -1.04
N ARG A 16 -8.84 -9.57 -2.32
CA ARG A 16 -8.40 -8.42 -3.11
C ARG A 16 -9.51 -7.37 -3.13
N LEU A 17 -9.25 -6.22 -2.53
CA LEU A 17 -10.19 -5.13 -2.29
C LEU A 17 -10.59 -4.44 -3.60
N PHE A 18 -9.70 -4.45 -4.59
CA PHE A 18 -9.83 -3.63 -5.81
C PHE A 18 -9.98 -4.46 -7.09
N THR A 19 -10.57 -5.65 -7.03
CA THR A 19 -10.75 -6.56 -8.20
C THR A 19 -11.54 -5.96 -9.36
N LYS A 20 -12.35 -4.93 -9.12
CA LYS A 20 -13.16 -4.24 -10.14
C LYS A 20 -12.58 -2.90 -10.60
N ALA A 21 -11.44 -2.48 -10.06
CA ALA A 21 -10.79 -1.22 -10.43
C ALA A 21 -10.35 -1.27 -11.91
N THR A 22 -10.58 -0.18 -12.63
CA THR A 22 -10.34 -0.10 -14.09
C THR A 22 -9.10 0.72 -14.44
N GLU A 23 -8.54 1.45 -13.48
CA GLU A 23 -7.31 2.23 -13.62
C GLU A 23 -6.15 1.32 -14.02
N SER A 24 -5.28 1.78 -14.93
CA SER A 24 -4.02 1.11 -15.24
C SER A 24 -3.01 1.24 -14.10
N ASP A 25 -1.97 0.43 -14.11
CA ASP A 25 -0.90 0.51 -13.10
C ASP A 25 -0.23 1.89 -13.13
N ASP A 26 0.08 2.41 -14.32
CA ASP A 26 0.70 3.73 -14.45
C ASP A 26 -0.24 4.84 -13.96
N ARG A 27 -1.55 4.72 -14.21
CA ARG A 27 -2.52 5.68 -13.69
C ARG A 27 -2.58 5.65 -12.16
N LEU A 28 -2.49 4.46 -11.54
CA LEU A 28 -2.45 4.35 -10.08
C LEU A 28 -1.15 4.93 -9.50
N LYS A 29 -0.01 4.77 -10.18
CA LYS A 29 1.28 5.36 -9.76
C LYS A 29 1.23 6.89 -9.81
N GLU A 30 0.64 7.46 -10.86
CA GLU A 30 0.39 8.91 -10.97
C GLU A 30 -0.51 9.40 -9.83
N LEU A 31 -1.65 8.74 -9.61
CA LEU A 31 -2.59 9.11 -8.55
C LEU A 31 -1.97 9.02 -7.16
N HIS A 32 -1.14 8.00 -6.92
CA HIS A 32 -0.36 7.87 -5.70
C HIS A 32 0.63 9.05 -5.55
N HIS A 33 1.37 9.38 -6.61
CA HIS A 33 2.32 10.48 -6.61
C HIS A 33 1.64 11.81 -6.30
N ASP A 34 0.55 12.14 -7.01
CA ASP A 34 -0.20 13.39 -6.82
C ASP A 34 -0.75 13.52 -5.39
N ALA A 35 -1.30 12.43 -4.85
CA ALA A 35 -1.78 12.40 -3.47
C ALA A 35 -0.64 12.52 -2.44
N GLY A 36 0.49 11.85 -2.72
CA GLY A 36 1.70 11.93 -1.91
C GLY A 36 2.34 13.31 -1.91
N ASP A 37 2.30 14.03 -3.03
CA ASP A 37 2.84 15.39 -3.15
C ASP A 37 2.13 16.36 -2.22
N LEU A 38 0.82 16.22 -2.04
CA LEU A 38 0.05 16.99 -1.06
C LEU A 38 0.27 16.46 0.37
N CYS A 39 0.20 15.15 0.59
CA CYS A 39 0.33 14.54 1.90
C CYS A 39 1.71 14.77 2.55
N LEU A 40 2.80 14.47 1.84
CA LEU A 40 4.15 14.39 2.41
C LEU A 40 4.82 15.76 2.52
N ARG A 41 4.37 16.76 1.76
CA ARG A 41 4.94 18.12 1.76
C ARG A 41 4.15 19.11 2.59
N ASN A 42 3.00 18.71 3.15
CA ASN A 42 2.13 19.58 3.93
C ASN A 42 1.96 19.04 5.37
N PRO A 43 2.48 19.73 6.41
CA PRO A 43 2.32 19.29 7.79
C PRO A 43 0.94 19.63 8.39
N SER A 44 0.03 20.25 7.63
CA SER A 44 -1.31 20.61 8.11
C SER A 44 -2.15 19.37 8.42
N ARG A 45 -3.08 19.51 9.37
CA ARG A 45 -4.12 18.52 9.68
C ARG A 45 -5.47 18.87 9.05
N ASP A 46 -5.46 19.76 8.06
CA ASP A 46 -6.66 20.06 7.28
C ASP A 46 -7.20 18.79 6.64
N VAL A 47 -8.53 18.69 6.60
CA VAL A 47 -9.23 17.48 6.11
C VAL A 47 -8.77 17.10 4.71
N GLU A 48 -8.46 18.07 3.85
CA GLU A 48 -7.92 17.83 2.50
C GLU A 48 -6.58 17.10 2.52
N VAL A 49 -5.66 17.49 3.41
CA VAL A 49 -4.34 16.83 3.55
C VAL A 49 -4.51 15.43 4.11
N VAL A 50 -5.38 15.26 5.10
CA VAL A 50 -5.72 13.93 5.64
C VAL A 50 -6.26 13.03 4.54
N VAL A 51 -7.23 13.51 3.74
CA VAL A 51 -7.79 12.76 2.60
C VAL A 51 -6.69 12.40 1.60
N ALA A 52 -5.77 13.30 1.28
CA ALA A 52 -4.66 13.03 0.38
C ALA A 52 -3.75 11.90 0.91
N CYS A 53 -3.40 11.92 2.20
CA CYS A 53 -2.62 10.85 2.81
C CYS A 53 -3.32 9.49 2.74
N LYS A 54 -4.64 9.45 2.95
CA LYS A 54 -5.43 8.21 2.83
C LYS A 54 -5.55 7.74 1.39
N ALA A 55 -5.77 8.67 0.46
CA ALA A 55 -5.80 8.35 -0.96
C ALA A 55 -4.48 7.74 -1.43
N MET A 56 -3.33 8.32 -1.02
CA MET A 56 -2.01 7.76 -1.31
C MET A 56 -1.90 6.29 -0.86
N ILE A 57 -2.31 5.97 0.37
CA ILE A 57 -2.31 4.59 0.89
C ILE A 57 -3.23 3.68 0.07
N ILE A 58 -4.43 4.13 -0.28
CA ILE A 58 -5.40 3.36 -1.07
C ILE A 58 -4.85 3.01 -2.45
N TYR A 59 -4.25 3.97 -3.16
CA TYR A 59 -3.60 3.71 -4.45
C TYR A 59 -2.42 2.76 -4.32
N GLY A 60 -1.64 2.88 -3.24
CA GLY A 60 -0.55 1.96 -2.92
C GLY A 60 -1.02 0.52 -2.65
N LEU A 61 -2.13 0.35 -1.93
CA LEU A 61 -2.76 -0.95 -1.70
C LEU A 61 -3.23 -1.59 -3.02
N ALA A 62 -3.89 -0.81 -3.89
CA ALA A 62 -4.30 -1.29 -5.21
C ALA A 62 -3.12 -1.74 -6.07
N LEU A 63 -1.98 -1.03 -6.00
CA LEU A 63 -0.73 -1.43 -6.67
C LEU A 63 -0.11 -2.68 -6.04
N ASN A 64 -0.12 -2.81 -4.71
CA ASN A 64 0.37 -4.00 -4.02
C ASN A 64 -0.39 -5.27 -4.41
N GLU A 65 -1.71 -5.19 -4.59
CA GLU A 65 -2.53 -6.31 -5.10
C GLU A 65 -2.17 -6.72 -6.52
N ARG A 66 -1.58 -5.80 -7.29
CA ARG A 66 -1.10 -6.02 -8.66
C ARG A 66 0.38 -6.37 -8.73
N GLY A 67 1.02 -6.55 -7.57
CA GLY A 67 2.43 -6.93 -7.48
C GLY A 67 3.42 -5.77 -7.65
N TRP A 68 2.97 -4.52 -7.52
CA TRP A 68 3.83 -3.33 -7.49
C TRP A 68 4.04 -2.83 -6.07
N CYS A 69 5.29 -2.54 -5.72
CA CYS A 69 5.72 -2.04 -4.42
C CYS A 69 6.53 -0.75 -4.58
N HIS A 70 6.56 0.10 -3.56
CA HIS A 70 7.24 1.40 -3.61
C HIS A 70 8.42 1.43 -2.63
N GLY A 71 9.61 1.19 -3.16
CA GLY A 71 10.85 1.09 -2.41
C GLY A 71 11.02 -0.17 -1.55
N ARG A 72 12.19 -0.25 -0.94
CA ARG A 72 12.61 -1.34 -0.04
C ARG A 72 12.90 -0.83 1.37
N ARG A 73 12.88 -1.75 2.34
CA ARG A 73 13.09 -1.44 3.78
C ARG A 73 14.43 -0.77 4.09
N ASP A 74 15.45 -1.05 3.29
CA ASP A 74 16.82 -0.56 3.45
C ASP A 74 17.16 0.64 2.55
N GLU A 75 16.20 1.11 1.74
CA GLU A 75 16.38 2.26 0.86
C GLU A 75 16.06 3.58 1.58
N ALA A 76 16.85 4.61 1.27
CA ALA A 76 16.55 5.96 1.69
C ALA A 76 15.26 6.43 1.00
N ASN A 77 14.43 7.21 1.72
CA ASN A 77 13.13 7.66 1.19
C ASN A 77 13.21 8.39 -0.16
N ALA A 78 14.29 9.12 -0.42
CA ALA A 78 14.50 9.85 -1.68
C ALA A 78 14.82 8.95 -2.88
N GLU A 79 15.19 7.69 -2.63
CA GLU A 79 15.58 6.71 -3.65
C GLU A 79 14.49 5.68 -3.95
N LYS A 80 13.39 5.72 -3.19
CA LYS A 80 12.27 4.78 -3.36
C LYS A 80 11.51 5.09 -4.65
N ASP A 81 11.25 4.04 -5.42
CA ASP A 81 10.48 4.08 -6.66
C ASP A 81 9.62 2.81 -6.79
N TRP A 82 8.72 2.79 -7.78
CA TRP A 82 7.88 1.65 -8.09
C TRP A 82 8.67 0.52 -8.74
N HIS A 83 8.56 -0.69 -8.17
CA HIS A 83 9.16 -1.89 -8.73
C HIS A 83 8.24 -3.11 -8.50
N ILE A 84 8.54 -4.21 -9.17
CA ILE A 84 7.84 -5.48 -8.92
C ILE A 84 8.17 -5.94 -7.50
N CYS A 85 7.13 -6.24 -6.73
CA CYS A 85 7.27 -6.66 -5.34
C CYS A 85 8.14 -7.92 -5.25
N GLU A 86 9.10 -7.87 -4.35
CA GLU A 86 10.01 -8.96 -4.01
C GLU A 86 10.17 -9.07 -2.49
N SER A 87 11.03 -9.97 -2.04
CA SER A 87 11.36 -10.04 -0.60
C SER A 87 12.10 -8.77 -0.19
N GLY A 88 11.62 -8.08 0.85
CA GLY A 88 12.25 -6.84 1.35
C GLY A 88 11.58 -5.57 0.84
N SER A 89 10.65 -5.67 -0.10
CA SER A 89 9.85 -4.54 -0.58
C SER A 89 8.89 -4.02 0.48
N ASP A 90 8.70 -2.71 0.48
CA ASP A 90 7.70 -2.06 1.34
C ASP A 90 6.29 -2.26 0.77
N ARG A 91 5.34 -2.45 1.67
CA ARG A 91 3.92 -2.64 1.34
C ARG A 91 3.06 -1.73 2.20
N PHE A 92 2.01 -1.22 1.60
CA PHE A 92 0.98 -0.45 2.27
C PHE A 92 0.10 -1.39 3.10
N SER A 93 -0.42 -0.88 4.22
CA SER A 93 -1.31 -1.62 5.12
C SER A 93 -2.61 -0.85 5.33
N LEU A 94 -3.71 -1.60 5.49
CA LEU A 94 -5.01 -1.06 5.88
C LEU A 94 -5.00 -0.42 7.26
N ASP A 95 -4.12 -0.85 8.17
CA ASP A 95 -4.03 -0.31 9.53
C ASP A 95 -3.81 1.21 9.51
N HIS A 96 -3.02 1.67 8.53
CA HIS A 96 -2.71 3.09 8.35
C HIS A 96 -3.87 3.92 7.80
N LEU A 97 -5.00 3.31 7.41
CA LEU A 97 -6.18 4.06 6.98
C LEU A 97 -6.91 4.73 8.14
N THR A 98 -6.71 4.27 9.38
CA THR A 98 -7.41 4.81 10.56
C THR A 98 -6.59 5.79 11.41
N ASP A 99 -5.34 6.06 11.04
CA ASP A 99 -4.47 7.01 11.76
C ASP A 99 -4.84 8.49 11.44
N PHE A 100 -5.11 9.34 12.44
CA PHE A 100 -5.52 10.75 12.24
C PHE A 100 -4.66 11.75 13.00
#